data_AF-A0A949J0B0-F1
#
_entry.id   AF-A0A949J0B0-F1
#
_cell.length_a   1.000
_cell.length_b   1.000
_cell.length_c   1.000
_cell.angle_alpha   90.00
_cell.angle_beta   90.00
_cell.angle_gamma   90.00
#
_symmetry.space_group_name_H-M   'P 1'
#
loop_
_entity.id
_entity.type
_entity.pdbx_description
1 polymer ?
#
loop_
_entity_poly.entity_id
_entity_poly.type
_entity_poly.pdbx_seq_one_letter_code
_entity_poly.pdbx_strand_id
1 'polypeptide(L)'
;MSELTPEIVLQAYRAGIFPMAAHRDDADIKWYDPPRRGLLPVAELHVPKRLRRTILRERPYRITFDEDFGGVIRQCADIRPETWINDGIIALYTALYRQGHAHSVEAWRGDDLVGGVYGIAIGGAFFGESMFSRATDASKIALVHLVARLWRRGFELLDAQFVNDHLLQFGAYEVSRSEYRRRLAKAVAKKADFSQSGFFAGTGAATGAGSGAEPDAGTDLPPIGASSGAFSEEKTCGFDDVTLFLQSSTQIS
;
A
#
# COMPACT_ATOMS: atom_id res chain seq x y z
N MET A 1 14.80 11.19 24.35
CA MET A 1 13.57 10.68 23.72
C MET A 1 13.95 9.46 22.93
N SER A 2 13.27 8.33 23.13
CA SER A 2 13.55 7.08 22.41
C SER A 2 13.34 7.34 20.92
N GLU A 3 14.39 7.17 20.11
CA GLU A 3 14.35 7.41 18.68
C GLU A 3 13.34 6.46 18.02
N LEU A 4 12.42 7.00 17.21
CA LEU A 4 11.43 6.21 16.49
C LEU A 4 12.08 5.61 15.24
N THR A 5 12.48 4.34 15.30
CA THR A 5 13.13 3.66 14.18
C THR A 5 12.11 2.90 13.30
N PRO A 6 12.44 2.64 12.03
CA PRO A 6 11.64 1.78 11.14
C PRO A 6 11.26 0.44 11.79
N GLU A 7 12.19 -0.18 12.51
CA GLU A 7 12.00 -1.49 13.13
C GLU A 7 10.95 -1.43 14.25
N ILE A 8 10.99 -0.39 15.09
CA ILE A 8 9.98 -0.17 16.15
C ILE A 8 8.59 -0.01 15.53
N VAL A 9 8.50 0.77 14.46
CA VAL A 9 7.24 1.04 13.76
C VAL A 9 6.68 -0.24 13.15
N LEU A 10 7.51 -1.03 12.47
CA LEU A 10 7.10 -2.32 11.93
C LEU A 10 6.64 -3.31 13.00
N GLN A 11 7.24 -3.32 14.18
CA GLN A 11 6.77 -4.14 15.30
C GLN A 11 5.42 -3.65 15.84
N ALA A 12 5.24 -2.33 15.94
CA ALA A 12 3.95 -1.75 16.33
C ALA A 12 2.84 -2.15 15.33
N TYR A 13 3.09 -2.03 14.02
CA TYR A 13 2.13 -2.47 12.99
C TYR A 13 1.78 -3.94 13.09
N ARG A 14 2.77 -4.81 13.35
CA ARG A 14 2.52 -6.26 13.60
C ARG A 14 1.64 -6.50 14.83
N ALA A 15 1.71 -5.63 15.84
CA ALA A 15 0.85 -5.67 17.02
C ALA A 15 -0.52 -4.98 16.81
N GLY A 16 -0.75 -4.38 15.63
CA GLY A 16 -1.97 -3.63 15.32
C GLY A 16 -1.98 -2.19 15.82
N ILE A 17 -0.82 -1.67 16.19
CA ILE A 17 -0.61 -0.33 16.73
C ILE A 17 0.03 0.53 15.63
N PHE A 18 -0.39 1.78 15.50
CA PHE A 18 0.13 2.69 14.48
C PHE A 18 0.49 4.06 15.08
N PRO A 19 1.53 4.72 14.56
CA PRO A 19 1.95 6.05 15.00
C PRO A 19 1.12 7.16 14.32
N MET A 20 0.82 8.23 15.05
CA MET A 20 0.42 9.52 14.48
C MET A 20 0.99 10.67 15.32
N ALA A 21 1.41 11.76 14.70
CA ALA A 21 1.67 13.02 15.41
C ALA A 21 0.35 13.73 15.73
N ALA A 22 0.35 14.62 16.74
CA ALA A 22 -0.82 15.46 16.99
C ALA A 22 -0.96 16.57 15.93
N HIS A 23 0.15 17.18 15.54
CA HIS A 23 0.25 18.26 14.56
C HIS A 23 1.54 18.15 13.73
N ARG A 24 1.62 18.91 12.64
CA ARG A 24 2.80 18.93 11.75
C ARG A 24 4.06 19.44 12.45
N ASP A 25 3.92 20.33 13.42
CA ASP A 25 5.07 20.92 14.13
C ASP A 25 5.40 20.17 15.43
N ASP A 26 4.63 19.13 15.76
CA ASP A 26 4.84 18.32 16.97
C ASP A 26 5.97 17.32 16.74
N ALA A 27 6.95 17.28 17.64
CA ALA A 27 8.04 16.30 17.58
C ALA A 27 7.61 14.93 18.16
N ASP A 28 6.53 14.90 18.96
CA ASP A 28 6.08 13.70 19.65
C ASP A 28 5.11 12.87 18.80
N ILE A 29 5.38 11.57 18.75
CA ILE A 29 4.51 10.59 18.09
C ILE A 29 3.67 9.86 19.15
N LYS A 30 2.36 9.82 18.92
CA LYS A 30 1.40 9.08 19.73
C LYS A 30 1.06 7.74 19.06
N TRP A 31 0.90 6.71 19.88
CA TRP A 31 0.55 5.36 19.43
C TRP A 31 -0.93 5.08 19.63
N TYR A 32 -1.57 4.52 18.62
CA TYR A 32 -3.01 4.28 18.61
C TYR A 32 -3.34 2.78 18.49
N ASP A 33 -4.28 2.34 19.33
CA ASP A 33 -4.86 0.99 19.33
C ASP A 33 -6.37 1.12 19.59
N PRO A 34 -7.18 1.51 18.59
CA PRO A 34 -8.59 1.80 18.81
C PRO A 34 -9.40 0.52 19.15
N PRO A 35 -10.53 0.63 19.88
CA PRO A 35 -11.38 -0.51 20.21
C PRO A 35 -12.11 -1.09 18.97
N ARG A 36 -12.32 -0.25 17.95
CA ARG A 36 -12.87 -0.58 16.63
C ARG A 36 -11.82 -0.26 15.58
N ARG A 37 -11.62 -1.14 14.60
CA ARG A 37 -10.65 -0.96 13.52
C ARG A 37 -11.34 -0.98 12.17
N GLY A 38 -11.09 0.04 11.37
CA GLY A 38 -11.59 0.16 10.01
C GLY A 38 -10.77 -0.68 9.02
N LEU A 39 -11.46 -1.43 8.18
CA LEU A 39 -10.89 -2.27 7.12
C LEU A 39 -11.58 -1.98 5.79
N LEU A 40 -10.86 -2.22 4.69
CA LEU A 40 -11.42 -2.28 3.35
C LEU A 40 -11.40 -3.72 2.83
N PRO A 41 -12.46 -4.19 2.13
CA PRO A 41 -12.45 -5.51 1.50
C PRO A 41 -11.44 -5.56 0.35
N VAL A 42 -10.52 -6.53 0.38
CA VAL A 42 -9.55 -6.73 -0.71
C VAL A 42 -10.19 -7.47 -1.90
N ALA A 43 -10.94 -8.54 -1.65
CA ALA A 43 -11.57 -9.34 -2.71
C ALA A 43 -12.93 -8.78 -3.18
N GLU A 44 -13.64 -8.08 -2.30
CA GLU A 44 -15.03 -7.67 -2.50
C GLU A 44 -15.19 -6.14 -2.46
N LEU A 45 -14.14 -5.40 -2.87
CA LEU A 45 -14.18 -3.94 -2.85
C LEU A 45 -15.38 -3.44 -3.65
N HIS A 46 -16.23 -2.62 -3.01
CA HIS A 46 -17.29 -1.97 -3.75
C HIS A 46 -16.70 -0.83 -4.59
N VAL A 47 -16.90 -0.85 -5.91
CA VAL A 47 -16.47 0.24 -6.79
C VAL A 47 -17.71 0.93 -7.39
N PRO A 48 -17.96 2.21 -7.06
CA PRO A 48 -19.10 2.92 -7.61
C PRO A 48 -19.17 2.84 -9.14
N LYS A 49 -20.36 2.59 -9.69
CA LYS A 49 -20.57 2.35 -11.14
C LYS A 49 -19.93 3.43 -12.03
N ARG A 50 -20.04 4.70 -11.64
CA ARG A 50 -19.44 5.83 -12.36
C ARG A 50 -17.92 5.75 -12.36
N LEU A 51 -17.32 5.52 -11.18
CA LEU A 51 -15.87 5.38 -11.04
C LEU A 51 -15.33 4.21 -11.86
N ARG A 52 -16.01 3.05 -11.79
CA ARG A 52 -15.67 1.88 -12.62
C ARG A 52 -15.67 2.20 -14.11
N ARG A 53 -16.69 2.94 -14.59
CA ARG A 53 -16.75 3.38 -15.99
C ARG A 53 -15.57 4.29 -16.35
N THR A 54 -15.26 5.27 -15.51
CA THR A 54 -14.14 6.19 -15.71
C THR A 54 -12.81 5.44 -15.78
N ILE A 55 -12.56 4.50 -14.87
CA ILE A 55 -11.35 3.65 -14.89
C ILE A 55 -11.29 2.83 -16.18
N LEU A 56 -12.38 2.16 -16.56
CA LEU A 56 -12.34 1.20 -17.67
C LEU A 56 -12.34 1.84 -19.06
N ARG A 57 -13.03 2.96 -19.22
CA ARG A 57 -13.29 3.58 -20.54
C ARG A 57 -12.53 4.88 -20.77
N GLU A 58 -12.48 5.75 -19.77
CA GLU A 58 -11.93 7.11 -19.93
C GLU A 58 -10.42 7.13 -19.67
N ARG A 59 -9.93 6.29 -18.75
CA ARG A 59 -8.50 6.14 -18.39
C ARG A 59 -7.79 7.50 -18.23
N PRO A 60 -8.31 8.41 -17.37
CA PRO A 60 -7.85 9.80 -17.34
C PRO A 60 -6.44 9.99 -16.76
N TYR A 61 -5.86 8.94 -16.15
CA TYR A 61 -4.59 9.00 -15.45
C TYR A 61 -3.68 7.83 -15.81
N ARG A 62 -2.37 8.09 -15.92
CA ARG A 62 -1.34 7.05 -15.90
C ARG A 62 -1.14 6.63 -14.44
N ILE A 63 -1.20 5.33 -14.16
CA ILE A 63 -1.05 4.78 -12.82
C ILE A 63 0.27 4.03 -12.69
N THR A 64 1.04 4.34 -11.67
CA THR A 64 2.33 3.72 -11.37
C THR A 64 2.37 3.26 -9.92
N PHE A 65 3.35 2.41 -9.62
CA PHE A 65 3.64 1.94 -8.28
C PHE A 65 5.10 2.26 -7.94
N ASP A 66 5.33 2.76 -6.73
CA ASP A 66 6.67 3.04 -6.20
C ASP A 66 7.54 3.92 -7.14
N GLU A 67 6.92 4.77 -7.97
CA GLU A 67 7.61 5.68 -8.88
C GLU A 67 8.02 6.98 -8.17
N ASP A 68 7.15 7.52 -7.31
CA ASP A 68 7.42 8.76 -6.54
C ASP A 68 6.79 8.74 -5.14
N PHE A 69 7.25 7.80 -4.29
CA PHE A 69 6.82 7.70 -2.89
C PHE A 69 6.97 9.04 -2.14
N GLY A 70 8.09 9.72 -2.35
CA GLY A 70 8.39 11.01 -1.73
C GLY A 70 7.41 12.11 -2.13
N GLY A 71 7.02 12.17 -3.41
CA GLY A 71 5.97 13.06 -3.89
C GLY A 71 4.63 12.76 -3.23
N VAL A 72 4.21 11.48 -3.17
CA VAL A 72 2.93 11.09 -2.59
C VAL A 72 2.82 11.47 -1.11
N ILE A 73 3.81 11.14 -0.28
CA ILE A 73 3.75 11.43 1.16
C ILE A 73 3.76 12.94 1.46
N ARG A 74 4.57 13.73 0.71
CA ARG A 74 4.59 15.19 0.85
C ARG A 74 3.25 15.81 0.44
N GLN A 75 2.68 15.36 -0.67
CA GLN A 75 1.35 15.84 -1.10
C GLN A 75 0.25 15.46 -0.11
N CYS A 76 0.34 14.29 0.54
CA CYS A 76 -0.56 13.90 1.64
C CYS A 76 -0.42 14.82 2.85
N ALA A 77 0.80 15.29 3.15
CA ALA A 77 1.02 16.26 4.20
C ALA A 77 0.34 17.59 3.83
N ASP A 78 0.55 18.08 2.60
CA ASP A 78 0.25 19.47 2.19
C ASP A 78 -1.22 19.71 1.84
N ILE A 79 -1.99 18.67 1.51
CA ILE A 79 -3.40 18.83 1.13
C ILE A 79 -4.31 19.21 2.31
N ARG A 80 -3.82 19.07 3.56
CA ARG A 80 -4.60 19.34 4.78
C ARG A 80 -3.97 20.51 5.55
N PRO A 81 -4.76 21.53 5.96
CA PRO A 81 -4.28 22.60 6.83
C PRO A 81 -3.71 22.06 8.15
N GLU A 82 -4.36 21.05 8.74
CA GLU A 82 -3.91 20.30 9.89
C GLU A 82 -3.55 18.87 9.46
N THR A 83 -2.31 18.46 9.70
CA THR A 83 -1.82 17.13 9.34
C THR A 83 -0.95 16.56 10.45
N TRP A 84 -0.97 15.23 10.59
CA TRP A 84 -0.08 14.48 11.48
C TRP A 84 1.24 14.10 10.80
N ILE A 85 1.39 14.40 9.50
CA ILE A 85 2.57 14.07 8.70
C ILE A 85 3.56 15.23 8.82
N ASN A 86 4.48 15.11 9.79
CA ASN A 86 5.61 16.01 9.99
C ASN A 86 6.88 15.51 9.26
N ASP A 87 7.97 16.28 9.33
CA ASP A 87 9.24 15.93 8.68
C ASP A 87 9.83 14.61 9.24
N GLY A 88 9.63 14.32 10.52
CA GLY A 88 10.06 13.07 11.15
C GLY A 88 9.33 11.84 10.59
N ILE A 89 8.01 11.94 10.40
CA ILE A 89 7.17 10.91 9.75
C ILE A 89 7.59 10.76 8.29
N ILE A 90 7.82 11.85 7.56
CA ILE A 90 8.29 11.77 6.16
C ILE A 90 9.62 11.02 6.09
N ALA A 91 10.58 11.35 6.95
CA ALA A 91 11.89 10.68 7.00
C ALA A 91 11.75 9.19 7.35
N LEU A 92 10.96 8.86 8.38
CA LEU A 92 10.70 7.50 8.82
C LEU A 92 10.07 6.63 7.72
N TYR A 93 9.01 7.11 7.08
CA TYR A 93 8.31 6.36 6.04
C TYR A 93 9.13 6.28 4.75
N THR A 94 9.96 7.29 4.47
CA THR A 94 10.94 7.21 3.39
C THR A 94 12.00 6.15 3.67
N ALA A 95 12.44 6.01 4.94
CA ALA A 95 13.34 4.93 5.32
C ALA A 95 12.67 3.55 5.16
N LEU A 96 11.40 3.41 5.59
CA LEU A 96 10.60 2.20 5.37
C LEU A 96 10.42 1.86 3.88
N TYR A 97 10.21 2.87 3.02
CA TYR A 97 10.16 2.69 1.57
C TYR A 97 11.48 2.14 1.03
N ARG A 98 12.62 2.71 1.44
CA ARG A 98 13.96 2.23 1.05
C ARG A 98 14.25 0.80 1.53
N GLN A 99 13.65 0.39 2.65
CA GLN A 99 13.72 -0.98 3.16
C GLN A 99 12.74 -1.94 2.47
N GLY A 100 11.91 -1.48 1.52
CA GLY A 100 10.92 -2.29 0.82
C GLY A 100 9.66 -2.60 1.63
N HIS A 101 9.38 -1.81 2.66
CA HIS A 101 8.21 -1.97 3.53
C HIS A 101 7.10 -0.97 3.28
N ALA A 102 7.43 0.25 2.83
CA ALA A 102 6.42 1.22 2.44
C ALA A 102 6.29 1.28 0.93
N HIS A 103 5.07 1.52 0.44
CA HIS A 103 4.76 1.54 -0.98
C HIS A 103 3.78 2.66 -1.33
N SER A 104 3.81 3.10 -2.57
CA SER A 104 2.91 4.13 -3.10
C SER A 104 2.24 3.71 -4.41
N VAL A 105 1.07 4.29 -4.64
CA VAL A 105 0.37 4.29 -5.92
C VAL A 105 0.21 5.73 -6.36
N GLU A 106 0.69 6.05 -7.55
CA GLU A 106 0.63 7.40 -8.10
C GLU A 106 -0.38 7.49 -9.24
N ALA A 107 -1.11 8.61 -9.30
CA ALA A 107 -1.98 8.97 -10.42
C ALA A 107 -1.46 10.23 -11.10
N TRP A 108 -1.05 10.07 -12.37
CA TRP A 108 -0.43 11.12 -13.17
C TRP A 108 -1.37 11.64 -14.27
N ARG A 109 -1.36 12.95 -14.50
CA ARG A 109 -1.94 13.57 -15.68
C ARG A 109 -0.82 14.24 -16.47
N GLY A 110 -0.39 13.60 -17.56
CA GLY A 110 0.89 13.96 -18.16
C GLY A 110 2.01 13.69 -17.15
N ASP A 111 2.82 14.71 -16.87
CA ASP A 111 3.91 14.66 -15.89
C ASP A 111 3.48 15.14 -14.49
N ASP A 112 2.23 15.59 -14.33
CA ASP A 112 1.73 16.11 -13.07
C ASP A 112 1.23 14.98 -12.15
N LEU A 113 1.79 14.90 -10.95
CA LEU A 113 1.31 14.03 -9.87
C LEU A 113 0.01 14.60 -9.28
N VAL A 114 -1.15 14.08 -9.71
CA VAL A 114 -2.48 14.63 -9.38
C VAL A 114 -3.27 13.84 -8.34
N GLY A 115 -2.76 12.69 -7.90
CA GLY A 115 -3.32 11.94 -6.78
C GLY A 115 -2.45 10.76 -6.41
N GLY A 116 -2.73 10.15 -5.27
CA GLY A 116 -2.01 8.97 -4.84
C GLY A 116 -2.40 8.50 -3.45
N VAL A 117 -1.92 7.31 -3.10
CA VAL A 117 -2.08 6.68 -1.80
C VAL A 117 -0.76 6.00 -1.43
N TYR A 118 -0.38 6.04 -0.16
CA TYR A 118 0.78 5.29 0.34
C TYR A 118 0.40 4.43 1.54
N GLY A 119 1.21 3.42 1.81
CA GLY A 119 1.01 2.54 2.94
C GLY A 119 2.20 1.64 3.24
N ILE A 120 2.05 0.77 4.23
CA ILE A 120 3.06 -0.21 4.64
C ILE A 120 2.57 -1.62 4.30
N ALA A 121 3.45 -2.47 3.78
CA ALA A 121 3.22 -3.89 3.55
C ALA A 121 4.00 -4.74 4.56
N ILE A 122 3.30 -5.65 5.24
CA ILE A 122 3.90 -6.65 6.13
C ILE A 122 3.22 -7.99 5.91
N GLY A 123 3.94 -8.94 5.30
CA GLY A 123 3.35 -10.21 4.87
C GLY A 123 2.16 -9.95 3.95
N GLY A 124 1.03 -10.62 4.19
CA GLY A 124 -0.24 -10.40 3.48
C GLY A 124 -1.12 -9.28 4.02
N ALA A 125 -0.60 -8.39 4.87
CA ALA A 125 -1.31 -7.21 5.38
C ALA A 125 -0.75 -5.92 4.74
N PHE A 126 -1.65 -5.02 4.34
CA PHE A 126 -1.33 -3.68 3.89
C PHE A 126 -2.04 -2.65 4.78
N PHE A 127 -1.29 -1.66 5.25
CA PHE A 127 -1.77 -0.57 6.10
C PHE A 127 -1.81 0.70 5.25
N GLY A 128 -3.00 1.13 4.84
CA GLY A 128 -3.16 2.36 4.06
C GLY A 128 -3.03 3.57 4.97
N GLU A 129 -2.07 4.46 4.72
CA GLU A 129 -1.71 5.51 5.67
C GLU A 129 -2.40 6.83 5.35
N SER A 130 -2.24 7.29 4.12
CA SER A 130 -2.92 8.49 3.65
C SER A 130 -3.01 8.52 2.13
N MET A 131 -3.85 9.41 1.65
CA MET A 131 -4.05 9.66 0.23
C MET A 131 -4.31 11.15 0.00
N PHE A 132 -4.00 11.62 -1.20
CA PHE A 132 -4.28 12.97 -1.64
C PHE A 132 -4.89 12.98 -3.05
N SER A 133 -5.64 14.04 -3.35
CA SER A 133 -6.24 14.24 -4.68
C SER A 133 -6.17 15.72 -5.04
N ARG A 134 -5.59 16.02 -6.20
CA ARG A 134 -5.57 17.36 -6.84
C ARG A 134 -6.39 17.40 -8.13
N ALA A 135 -6.84 16.26 -8.62
CA ALA A 135 -7.77 16.14 -9.73
C ALA A 135 -8.96 15.24 -9.38
N THR A 136 -10.04 15.36 -10.15
CA THR A 136 -11.28 14.60 -9.97
C THR A 136 -11.02 13.09 -9.95
N ASP A 137 -11.47 12.44 -8.88
CA ASP A 137 -11.36 10.99 -8.67
C ASP A 137 -9.92 10.42 -8.65
N ALA A 138 -8.87 11.24 -8.64
CA ALA A 138 -7.49 10.76 -8.73
C ALA A 138 -7.11 9.83 -7.56
N SER A 139 -7.38 10.23 -6.30
CA SER A 139 -7.13 9.37 -5.14
C SER A 139 -7.98 8.10 -5.12
N LYS A 140 -9.23 8.19 -5.61
CA LYS A 140 -10.15 7.05 -5.71
C LYS A 140 -9.67 6.03 -6.71
N ILE A 141 -9.20 6.49 -7.88
CA ILE A 141 -8.61 5.62 -8.90
C ILE A 141 -7.34 4.99 -8.34
N ALA A 142 -6.46 5.75 -7.70
CA ALA A 142 -5.27 5.20 -7.04
C ALA A 142 -5.63 4.13 -6.00
N LEU A 143 -6.68 4.34 -5.18
CA LEU A 143 -7.17 3.35 -4.22
C LEU A 143 -7.68 2.06 -4.90
N VAL A 144 -8.45 2.17 -5.99
CA VAL A 144 -8.94 0.98 -6.71
C VAL A 144 -7.76 0.19 -7.31
N HIS A 145 -6.75 0.88 -7.84
CA HIS A 145 -5.53 0.24 -8.35
C HIS A 145 -4.68 -0.38 -7.24
N LEU A 146 -4.59 0.26 -6.06
CA LEU A 146 -3.99 -0.33 -4.86
C LEU A 146 -4.67 -1.66 -4.54
N VAL A 147 -6.01 -1.67 -4.41
CA VAL A 147 -6.73 -2.89 -4.03
C VAL A 147 -6.59 -3.99 -5.08
N ALA A 148 -6.64 -3.65 -6.37
CA ALA A 148 -6.38 -4.61 -7.44
C ALA A 148 -4.99 -5.23 -7.34
N ARG A 149 -3.96 -4.43 -7.01
CA ARG A 149 -2.59 -4.92 -6.75
C ARG A 149 -2.57 -5.85 -5.54
N LEU A 150 -3.17 -5.46 -4.43
CA LEU A 150 -3.24 -6.27 -3.21
C LEU A 150 -3.91 -7.63 -3.46
N TRP A 151 -5.07 -7.62 -4.12
CA TRP A 151 -5.81 -8.82 -4.49
C TRP A 151 -4.95 -9.78 -5.34
N ARG A 152 -4.30 -9.25 -6.38
CA ARG A 152 -3.47 -10.06 -7.28
C ARG A 152 -2.19 -10.60 -6.61
N ARG A 153 -1.70 -9.92 -5.58
CA ARG A 153 -0.46 -10.26 -4.86
C ARG A 153 -0.66 -11.09 -3.59
N GLY A 154 -1.89 -11.54 -3.34
CA GLY A 154 -2.21 -12.45 -2.22
C GLY A 154 -2.31 -11.77 -0.86
N PHE A 155 -2.50 -10.44 -0.84
CA PHE A 155 -2.84 -9.74 0.40
C PHE A 155 -4.29 -10.05 0.79
N GLU A 156 -4.54 -10.14 2.10
CA GLU A 156 -5.86 -10.50 2.64
C GLU A 156 -6.43 -9.43 3.57
N LEU A 157 -5.62 -8.49 4.01
CA LEU A 157 -6.01 -7.45 4.95
C LEU A 157 -5.56 -6.09 4.45
N LEU A 158 -6.51 -5.20 4.19
CA LEU A 158 -6.27 -3.78 3.97
C LEU A 158 -6.81 -3.01 5.17
N ASP A 159 -5.90 -2.52 5.99
CA ASP A 159 -6.18 -1.68 7.16
C ASP A 159 -6.32 -0.22 6.75
N ALA A 160 -7.44 0.39 7.16
CA ALA A 160 -7.76 1.78 6.92
C ALA A 160 -7.81 2.60 8.21
N GLN A 161 -7.37 2.01 9.34
CA GLN A 161 -7.38 2.51 10.71
C GLN A 161 -8.78 2.90 11.22
N PHE A 162 -9.38 3.93 10.63
CA PHE A 162 -10.70 4.46 10.93
C PHE A 162 -11.58 4.48 9.68
N VAL A 163 -12.84 4.09 9.83
CA VAL A 163 -13.84 4.28 8.77
C VAL A 163 -14.21 5.76 8.68
N ASN A 164 -14.38 6.25 7.46
CA ASN A 164 -14.89 7.58 7.16
C ASN A 164 -15.82 7.53 5.94
N ASP A 165 -16.59 8.61 5.71
CA ASP A 165 -17.57 8.70 4.62
C ASP A 165 -16.95 8.45 3.24
N HIS A 166 -15.69 8.86 3.03
CA HIS A 166 -14.99 8.60 1.79
C HIS A 166 -14.75 7.10 1.58
N LEU A 167 -14.36 6.35 2.62
CA LEU A 167 -14.09 4.92 2.51
C LEU A 167 -15.36 4.06 2.54
N LEU A 168 -16.45 4.53 3.15
CA LEU A 168 -17.74 3.85 3.14
C LEU A 168 -18.27 3.62 1.72
N GLN A 169 -18.01 4.54 0.79
CA GLN A 169 -18.38 4.36 -0.62
C GLN A 169 -17.64 3.18 -1.29
N PHE A 170 -16.59 2.63 -0.66
CA PHE A 170 -15.84 1.46 -1.13
C PHE A 170 -16.15 0.18 -0.36
N GLY A 171 -17.14 0.21 0.54
CA GLY A 171 -17.50 -0.92 1.39
C GLY A 171 -16.61 -1.07 2.63
N ALA A 172 -15.99 0.02 3.10
CA ALA A 172 -15.27 -0.01 4.36
C ALA A 172 -16.18 -0.46 5.52
N TYR A 173 -15.60 -1.22 6.44
CA TYR A 173 -16.33 -1.79 7.57
C TYR A 173 -15.44 -1.78 8.82
N GLU A 174 -16.07 -1.89 9.99
CA GLU A 174 -15.35 -1.96 11.26
C GLU A 174 -15.44 -3.33 11.91
N VAL A 175 -14.36 -3.73 12.56
CA VAL A 175 -14.29 -4.92 13.41
C VAL A 175 -13.84 -4.56 14.83
N SER A 176 -14.07 -5.45 15.80
CA SER A 176 -13.50 -5.27 17.14
C SER A 176 -11.97 -5.41 17.09
N ARG A 177 -11.27 -4.83 18.08
CA ARG A 177 -9.82 -4.99 18.22
C ARG A 177 -9.38 -6.46 18.26
N SER A 178 -10.14 -7.32 18.96
CA SER A 178 -9.84 -8.75 19.06
C SER A 178 -9.99 -9.47 17.71
N GLU A 179 -11.02 -9.13 16.95
CA GLU A 179 -11.24 -9.63 15.59
C GLU A 179 -10.11 -9.19 14.66
N TYR A 180 -9.78 -7.90 14.68
CA TYR A 180 -8.71 -7.33 13.87
C TYR A 180 -7.37 -8.02 14.14
N ARG A 181 -6.95 -8.13 15.41
CA ARG A 181 -5.67 -8.78 15.78
C ARG A 181 -5.60 -10.24 15.30
N ARG A 182 -6.71 -10.98 15.36
CA ARG A 182 -6.76 -12.35 14.84
C ARG A 182 -6.55 -12.39 13.32
N ARG A 183 -7.20 -11.50 12.57
CA ARG A 183 -7.03 -11.40 11.11
C ARG A 183 -5.61 -10.92 10.75
N LEU A 184 -5.10 -9.94 11.48
CA LEU A 184 -3.77 -9.37 11.31
C LEU A 184 -2.68 -10.43 11.52
N ALA A 185 -2.74 -11.19 12.61
CA ALA A 185 -1.77 -12.25 12.89
C ALA A 185 -1.72 -13.29 11.75
N LYS A 186 -2.89 -13.67 11.20
CA LYS A 186 -2.97 -14.55 10.04
C LYS A 186 -2.37 -13.91 8.79
N ALA A 187 -2.68 -12.65 8.51
CA ALA A 187 -2.22 -11.95 7.32
C ALA A 187 -0.70 -11.72 7.34
N VAL A 188 -0.14 -11.26 8.46
CA VAL A 188 1.31 -11.02 8.64
C VAL A 188 2.13 -12.31 8.46
N ALA A 189 1.57 -13.48 8.80
CA ALA A 189 2.25 -14.76 8.62
C ALA A 189 2.29 -15.25 7.15
N LYS A 190 1.54 -14.60 6.24
CA LYS A 190 1.54 -14.97 4.81
C LYS A 190 2.69 -14.33 4.04
N LYS A 191 3.15 -15.04 3.02
CA LYS A 191 4.05 -14.49 2.01
C LYS A 191 3.22 -13.82 0.92
N ALA A 192 3.28 -12.49 0.87
CA ALA A 192 2.80 -11.67 -0.23
C ALA A 192 3.90 -10.65 -0.56
N ASP A 193 3.92 -10.17 -1.79
CA ASP A 193 4.94 -9.22 -2.25
C ASP A 193 4.27 -8.14 -3.09
N PHE A 194 4.34 -6.89 -2.62
CA PHE A 194 3.77 -5.76 -3.33
C PHE A 194 4.57 -5.42 -4.60
N SER A 195 5.89 -5.61 -4.56
CA SER A 195 6.86 -5.16 -5.56
C SER A 195 7.03 -6.13 -6.73
N GLN A 196 6.84 -7.43 -6.52
CA GLN A 196 7.03 -8.44 -7.58
C GLN A 196 6.22 -8.17 -8.85
N SER A 197 6.78 -8.50 -10.01
CA SER A 197 6.08 -8.61 -11.30
C SER A 197 5.58 -10.06 -11.51
N GLY A 198 4.58 -10.30 -12.36
CA GLY A 198 4.06 -11.67 -12.65
C GLY A 198 2.83 -12.13 -11.84
N PHE A 199 2.32 -13.34 -12.09
CA PHE A 199 1.10 -13.90 -11.45
C PHE A 199 1.46 -14.74 -10.21
N PHE A 200 0.80 -14.50 -9.08
CA PHE A 200 0.92 -15.39 -7.91
C PHE A 200 -0.08 -16.54 -8.07
N ALA A 201 0.36 -17.65 -8.65
CA ALA A 201 -0.39 -18.90 -8.57
C ALA A 201 -0.29 -19.40 -7.13
N GLY A 202 -1.41 -19.38 -6.38
CA GLY A 202 -1.45 -19.89 -5.02
C GLY A 202 -0.87 -21.31 -4.94
N THR A 203 0.00 -21.55 -3.96
CA THR A 203 0.65 -22.85 -3.75
C THR A 203 -0.39 -23.90 -3.41
N GLY A 204 -0.72 -24.75 -4.38
CA GLY A 204 -1.24 -26.09 -4.13
C GLY A 204 -0.15 -26.92 -3.44
N ALA A 205 -0.50 -27.57 -2.34
CA ALA A 205 0.38 -28.49 -1.65
C ALA A 205 0.74 -29.68 -2.57
N ALA A 206 2.02 -29.94 -2.75
CA ALA A 206 2.54 -31.28 -3.03
C ALA A 206 4.00 -31.39 -2.57
N THR A 207 4.23 -32.47 -1.84
CA THR A 207 5.44 -33.01 -1.24
C THR A 207 6.53 -33.40 -2.24
N GLY A 208 7.80 -33.29 -1.84
CA GLY A 208 8.92 -33.96 -2.52
C GLY A 208 10.28 -33.64 -1.90
N ALA A 209 10.86 -34.62 -1.20
CA ALA A 209 12.20 -34.57 -0.62
C ALA A 209 13.31 -34.78 -1.67
N GLY A 210 14.51 -34.25 -1.43
CA GLY A 210 15.72 -34.70 -2.16
C GLY A 210 16.91 -33.73 -2.21
N SER A 211 17.79 -33.84 -1.21
CA SER A 211 19.28 -33.70 -1.21
C SER A 211 20.01 -32.62 -2.05
N GLY A 212 20.69 -31.70 -1.34
CA GLY A 212 22.16 -31.60 -1.26
C GLY A 212 22.96 -31.01 -2.44
N ALA A 213 23.51 -29.81 -2.24
CA ALA A 213 24.90 -29.41 -2.56
C ALA A 213 25.15 -27.95 -2.16
N GLU A 214 26.20 -27.69 -1.35
CA GLU A 214 26.86 -26.37 -1.26
C GLU A 214 27.65 -26.09 -2.56
N PRO A 215 28.02 -24.83 -2.87
CA PRO A 215 29.26 -24.27 -2.32
C PRO A 215 29.28 -22.74 -2.05
N ASP A 216 30.07 -22.40 -1.04
CA ASP A 216 31.18 -21.44 -1.00
C ASP A 216 31.01 -19.93 -1.30
N ALA A 217 31.78 -19.18 -0.51
CA ALA A 217 31.87 -17.74 -0.38
C ALA A 217 32.55 -17.04 -1.57
N GLY A 218 32.22 -15.77 -1.77
CA GLY A 218 32.94 -14.92 -2.72
C GLY A 218 32.36 -13.52 -2.81
N THR A 219 33.02 -12.59 -2.14
CA THR A 219 32.90 -11.13 -2.22
C THR A 219 32.86 -10.59 -3.65
N ASP A 220 32.02 -9.58 -3.92
CA ASP A 220 32.47 -8.27 -4.46
C ASP A 220 31.28 -7.34 -4.75
N LEU A 221 31.30 -6.17 -4.10
CA LEU A 221 30.61 -4.96 -4.55
C LEU A 221 31.59 -4.19 -5.45
N PRO A 222 31.18 -3.76 -6.65
CA PRO A 222 31.19 -2.31 -6.93
C PRO A 222 30.18 -1.90 -8.03
N PRO A 223 30.18 -0.65 -8.54
CA PRO A 223 30.11 0.64 -7.87
C PRO A 223 28.83 1.42 -8.27
N ILE A 224 28.59 2.53 -7.58
CA ILE A 224 27.56 3.53 -7.89
C ILE A 224 27.99 4.30 -9.15
N GLY A 225 27.20 4.23 -10.21
CA GLY A 225 27.39 4.97 -11.46
C GLY A 225 26.05 5.38 -12.05
N ALA A 226 25.88 6.68 -12.28
CA ALA A 226 24.70 7.28 -12.88
C ALA A 226 24.44 6.74 -14.30
N SER A 227 23.20 6.39 -14.62
CA SER A 227 22.75 6.26 -16.01
C SER A 227 21.38 6.86 -16.22
N SER A 228 21.37 7.86 -17.09
CA SER A 228 20.28 8.39 -17.89
C SER A 228 19.28 7.35 -18.37
N GLY A 229 17.99 7.70 -18.31
CA GLY A 229 16.98 7.42 -19.33
C GLY A 229 16.82 5.96 -19.79
N ALA A 230 16.05 5.18 -19.04
CA ALA A 230 15.31 4.05 -19.57
C ALA A 230 13.95 4.00 -18.87
N PHE A 231 12.88 4.31 -19.59
CA PHE A 231 11.52 4.03 -19.14
C PHE A 231 11.38 2.50 -19.04
N SER A 232 11.47 1.96 -17.82
CA SER A 232 11.19 0.54 -17.57
C SER A 232 9.67 0.31 -17.63
N GLU A 233 9.20 -0.52 -18.56
CA GLU A 233 7.81 -1.01 -18.66
C GLU A 233 7.27 -1.67 -17.37
N GLU A 234 8.12 -1.88 -16.35
CA GLU A 234 7.87 -2.66 -15.14
C GLU A 234 7.18 -1.92 -13.98
N LYS A 235 7.09 -0.57 -14.02
CA LYS A 235 6.48 0.24 -12.95
C LYS A 235 5.07 0.74 -13.24
N THR A 236 4.62 0.59 -14.48
CA THR A 236 3.24 0.86 -14.87
C THR A 236 2.35 -0.31 -14.48
N CYS A 237 1.21 0.00 -13.86
CA CYS A 237 0.14 -0.99 -13.74
C CYS A 237 -0.24 -1.44 -15.15
N GLY A 238 0.07 -2.68 -15.53
CA GLY A 238 -0.56 -3.30 -16.67
C GLY A 238 -2.07 -3.18 -16.44
N PHE A 239 -2.75 -2.39 -17.29
CA PHE A 239 -4.18 -2.09 -17.16
C PHE A 239 -5.06 -3.37 -17.03
N ASP A 240 -4.51 -4.51 -17.43
CA ASP A 240 -5.04 -5.85 -17.27
C ASP A 240 -5.33 -6.20 -15.81
N ASP A 241 -4.52 -5.77 -14.85
CA ASP A 241 -4.68 -6.10 -13.42
C ASP A 241 -5.97 -5.54 -12.84
N VAL A 242 -6.23 -4.24 -13.06
CA VAL A 242 -7.45 -3.57 -12.57
C VAL A 242 -8.67 -4.04 -13.35
N THR A 243 -8.51 -4.36 -14.64
CA THR A 243 -9.62 -4.87 -15.45
C THR A 243 -10.06 -6.26 -14.99
N LEU A 244 -9.11 -7.17 -14.80
CA LEU A 244 -9.37 -8.52 -14.28
C LEU A 244 -10.03 -8.46 -12.90
N PHE A 245 -9.50 -7.64 -12.00
CA PHE A 245 -10.08 -7.42 -10.67
C PHE A 245 -11.54 -6.96 -10.77
N LEU A 246 -11.79 -5.90 -11.54
CA LEU A 246 -13.14 -5.34 -11.71
C LEU A 246 -14.09 -6.31 -12.44
N GLN A 247 -13.59 -7.27 -13.21
CA GLN A 247 -14.40 -8.32 -13.83
C GLN A 247 -14.71 -9.45 -12.85
N SER A 248 -13.74 -9.90 -12.04
CA SER A 248 -13.94 -10.94 -11.02
C SER A 248 -14.93 -10.51 -9.94
N SER A 249 -14.90 -9.24 -9.53
CA SER A 249 -15.83 -8.71 -8.52
C SER A 249 -17.28 -8.65 -9.03
N THR A 250 -17.54 -8.78 -10.35
CA THR A 250 -18.89 -8.80 -10.92
C THR A 250 -19.56 -10.18 -10.95
N GLN A 251 -18.82 -11.27 -10.80
CA GLN A 251 -19.40 -12.62 -10.85
C GLN A 251 -20.03 -13.05 -9.51
N ILE A 252 -19.97 -12.20 -8.48
CA ILE A 252 -20.46 -12.47 -7.12
C ILE A 252 -21.77 -11.70 -6.83
N SER A 253 -22.33 -10.97 -7.82
CA SER A 253 -23.58 -10.19 -7.67
C SER A 253 -24.80 -10.90 -8.23
#